data_AF-A0A968DJ00-F1
#
_entry.id   AF-A0A968DJ00-F1
#
_cell.length_a   1.000
_cell.length_b   1.000
_cell.length_c   1.000
_cell.angle_alpha   90.00
_cell.angle_beta   90.00
_cell.angle_gamma   90.00
#
_symmetry.space_group_name_H-M   'P 1'
#
loop_
_entity.id
_entity.type
_entity.pdbx_description
1 polymer ?
#
loop_
_entity_poly.entity_id
_entity_poly.type
_entity_poly.pdbx_seq_one_letter_code
_entity_poly.pdbx_strand_id
1 'polypeptide(L)' 'INVKIRKYSKGMLQRLGLAQALINDPEILFLDEPTDGIDPVGRREVRDLLKSLQEQDKTIFLNSHLLSEVELVSD' A
#
# COMPACT_ATOMS: atom_id res chain seq x y z
N ILE A 1 -1.42 23.11 1.34
CA ILE A 1 -1.93 22.12 0.36
C ILE A 1 -3.38 21.88 0.71
N ASN A 2 -4.35 22.42 -0.05
CA ASN A 2 -5.77 22.20 0.24
C ASN A 2 -6.53 21.96 -1.07
N VAL A 3 -6.23 20.81 -1.68
CA VAL A 3 -6.85 20.34 -2.92
C VAL A 3 -7.94 19.36 -2.54
N LYS A 4 -9.14 19.51 -3.11
CA LYS A 4 -10.27 18.59 -2.87
C LYS A 4 -9.90 17.16 -3.31
N ILE A 5 -10.27 16.15 -2.52
CA ILE A 5 -10.00 14.72 -2.80
C ILE A 5 -10.45 14.30 -4.21
N ARG A 6 -11.58 14.82 -4.71
CA ARG A 6 -12.04 14.57 -6.09
C ARG A 6 -11.02 14.92 -7.19
N LYS A 7 -10.07 15.80 -6.91
CA LYS A 7 -9.01 16.19 -7.85
C LYS A 7 -7.74 15.33 -7.73
N TYR A 8 -7.73 14.34 -6.85
CA TYR A 8 -6.58 13.46 -6.67
C TYR A 8 -6.50 12.49 -7.85
N SER A 9 -5.27 12.16 -8.27
CA SER A 9 -5.05 11.05 -9.19
C SER A 9 -5.42 9.73 -8.50
N LYS A 10 -5.58 8.66 -9.29
CA LYS A 10 -5.82 7.31 -8.75
C LYS A 10 -4.74 6.91 -7.73
N GLY A 11 -3.46 7.08 -8.07
CA GLY A 11 -2.36 6.78 -7.15
C GLY A 11 -2.35 7.64 -5.87
N MET A 12 -2.80 8.90 -5.94
CA MET A 12 -2.95 9.74 -4.74
C MET A 12 -4.08 9.24 -3.84
N LEU A 13 -5.20 8.80 -4.43
CA LEU A 13 -6.28 8.16 -3.67
C LEU A 13 -5.82 6.84 -3.05
N GLN A 14 -5.03 6.05 -3.78
CA GLN A 14 -4.47 4.79 -3.28
C GLN A 14 -3.55 5.03 -2.07
N ARG A 15 -2.63 5.99 -2.16
CA ARG A 15 -1.75 6.39 -1.04
C ARG A 15 -2.56 6.90 0.16
N LEU A 16 -3.62 7.66 -0.08
CA LEU A 16 -4.52 8.13 0.98
C LEU A 16 -5.25 6.96 1.65
N GLY A 17 -5.76 6.00 0.88
CA GLY A 17 -6.40 4.79 1.40
C GLY A 17 -5.45 3.93 2.22
N LEU A 18 -4.21 3.76 1.76
CA LEU A 18 -3.17 3.06 2.52
C LEU A 18 -2.86 3.77 3.85
N ALA A 19 -2.69 5.10 3.83
CA ALA A 19 -2.50 5.87 5.05
C ALA A 19 -3.69 5.74 6.01
N GLN A 20 -4.93 5.72 5.47
CA GLN A 20 -6.14 5.50 6.26
C GLN A 20 -6.15 4.10 6.90
N ALA A 21 -5.73 3.06 6.18
CA ALA A 21 -5.67 1.70 6.71
C ALA A 21 -4.66 1.56 7.86
N LEU A 22 -3.56 2.33 7.81
CA LEU A 22 -2.46 2.26 8.78
C LEU A 22 -2.67 3.16 10.02
N ILE A 23 -3.59 4.13 9.98
CA ILE A 23 -3.69 5.18 11.01
C ILE A 23 -3.96 4.66 12.43
N ASN A 24 -4.64 3.51 12.54
CA ASN A 24 -4.97 2.88 13.82
C ASN A 24 -3.96 1.82 14.26
N ASP A 25 -2.79 1.76 13.61
CA ASP A 25 -1.73 0.80 13.90
C ASP A 25 -2.22 -0.67 13.96
N PRO A 26 -2.90 -1.17 12.92
CA PRO A 26 -3.51 -2.49 12.97
C PRO A 26 -2.47 -3.61 13.05
N GLU A 27 -2.78 -4.70 13.76
CA GLU A 27 -1.97 -5.94 13.76
C GLU A 27 -2.15 -6.73 12.46
N ILE A 28 -3.32 -6.62 11.82
CA ILE A 28 -3.68 -7.33 10.59
C ILE A 28 -4.13 -6.32 9.52
N LEU A 29 -3.54 -6.40 8.33
CA LEU A 29 -3.81 -5.52 7.21
C LEU A 29 -4.36 -6.31 6.02
N PHE A 30 -5.48 -5.88 5.45
CA PHE A 30 -6.04 -6.42 4.21
C PHE A 30 -5.90 -5.36 3.11
N LEU A 31 -5.20 -5.70 2.05
CA LEU A 31 -4.89 -4.78 0.95
C LEU A 31 -5.40 -5.34 -0.37
N ASP A 32 -6.32 -4.62 -1.01
CA ASP A 32 -6.82 -4.95 -2.35
C ASP A 32 -6.09 -4.09 -3.39
N GLU A 33 -5.23 -4.71 -4.21
CA GLU A 33 -4.42 -4.04 -5.25
C GLU A 33 -3.71 -2.74 -4.76
N PRO A 34 -2.85 -2.81 -3.70
CA PRO A 34 -2.34 -1.62 -3.00
C PRO A 34 -1.49 -0.66 -3.84
N THR A 35 -1.06 -1.08 -5.02
CA THR A 35 -0.14 -0.37 -5.92
C THR A 35 -0.80 0.11 -7.22
N ASP A 36 -2.09 -0.13 -7.38
CA ASP A 36 -2.82 0.19 -8.61
C ASP A 36 -2.86 1.71 -8.87
N GLY A 37 -2.57 2.10 -10.11
CA GLY A 37 -2.46 3.51 -10.52
C GLY A 37 -1.29 4.27 -9.89
N ILE A 38 -0.38 3.60 -9.19
CA ILE A 38 0.88 4.17 -8.69
C ILE A 38 1.99 3.94 -9.72
N ASP A 39 2.81 4.95 -9.94
CA ASP A 39 4.00 4.89 -10.80
C ASP A 39 5.07 3.93 -10.25
N PRO A 40 6.06 3.50 -11.06
CA PRO A 40 7.05 2.52 -10.63
C PRO A 40 7.86 2.88 -9.38
N VAL A 41 8.12 4.18 -9.14
CA VAL A 41 8.85 4.64 -7.95
C VAL A 41 7.96 4.49 -6.73
N GLY A 42 6.72 4.97 -6.81
CA GLY A 42 5.75 4.83 -5.74
C GLY A 42 5.43 3.37 -5.38
N ARG A 43 5.47 2.44 -6.35
CA ARG A 43 5.31 1.01 -6.05
C ARG A 43 6.48 0.46 -5.23
N ARG A 44 7.71 0.96 -5.42
CA ARG A 44 8.85 0.60 -4.57
C ARG A 44 8.63 1.12 -3.15
N GLU A 45 8.23 2.38 -3.00
CA GLU A 45 7.92 2.98 -1.69
C GLU A 45 6.85 2.20 -0.92
N VAL A 46 5.76 1.81 -1.59
CA VAL A 46 4.71 0.98 -0.97
C VAL A 46 5.27 -0.38 -0.55
N ARG A 47 6.08 -1.05 -1.39
CA ARG A 47 6.70 -2.33 -1.03
C ARG A 47 7.65 -2.20 0.16
N ASP A 48 8.49 -1.17 0.19
CA ASP A 48 9.42 -0.95 1.31
C ASP A 48 8.65 -0.69 2.61
N LEU A 49 7.52 0.03 2.53
CA LEU A 49 6.59 0.18 3.65
C LEU A 49 6.03 -1.16 4.11
N LEU A 50 5.48 -1.99 3.22
CA LEU A 50 4.93 -3.30 3.58
C LEU A 50 5.98 -4.20 4.25
N LYS A 51 7.22 -4.19 3.76
CA LYS A 51 8.34 -4.91 4.38
C LYS A 51 8.62 -4.42 5.80
N SER A 52 8.71 -3.10 5.99
CA SER A 52 8.91 -2.54 7.34
C SER A 52 7.78 -2.86 8.32
N LEU A 53 6.55 -3.05 7.81
CA LEU A 53 5.40 -3.45 8.63
C LEU A 53 5.49 -4.94 9.02
N GLN A 54 5.97 -5.80 8.11
CA GLN A 54 6.25 -7.20 8.43
C GLN A 54 7.37 -7.34 9.47
N GLU A 55 8.43 -6.54 9.35
CA GLU A 55 9.51 -6.47 10.36
C GLU A 55 9.02 -5.99 11.74
N GLN A 56 7.84 -5.37 11.80
CA GLN A 56 7.14 -4.98 13.03
C GLN A 56 6.07 -6.00 13.46
N ASP A 57 6.19 -7.25 13.02
CA ASP A 57 5.29 -8.37 13.33
C ASP A 57 3.83 -8.17 12.89
N LYS A 58 3.58 -7.32 11.89
CA LYS A 58 2.22 -7.14 11.32
C LYS A 58 1.91 -8.23 10.30
N THR A 59 0.70 -8.76 10.36
CA THR A 59 0.19 -9.73 9.39
C THR A 59 -0.44 -8.99 8.21
N ILE A 60 -0.02 -9.31 6.98
CA ILE A 60 -0.52 -8.64 5.78
C ILE A 60 -1.13 -9.66 4.83
N PHE A 61 -2.40 -9.47 4.49
CA PHE A 61 -3.09 -10.14 3.39
C PHE A 61 -3.18 -9.17 2.23
N LEU A 62 -2.63 -9.54 1.07
CA LEU A 62 -2.73 -8.73 -0.14
C LEU A 62 -3.05 -9.58 -1.35
N ASN A 63 -3.79 -9.01 -2.29
CA ASN A 63 -3.80 -9.47 -3.68
C ASN A 63 -3.09 -8.44 -4.56
N SER A 64 -2.49 -8.92 -5.64
CA SER A 64 -1.94 -8.07 -6.69
C SER A 64 -1.98 -8.83 -8.01
N HIS A 65 -2.32 -8.13 -9.09
CA HIS A 65 -2.19 -8.66 -10.44
C HIS A 65 -0.71 -8.74 -10.90
N LEU A 66 0.22 -8.18 -10.13
CA LEU A 66 1.65 -8.25 -10.39
C LEU A 66 2.29 -9.33 -9.52
N LEU A 67 2.61 -10.47 -10.13
CA LEU A 67 3.28 -11.59 -9.45
C LEU A 67 4.59 -11.15 -8.75
N SER A 68 5.31 -10.19 -9.34
CA SER A 68 6.53 -9.61 -8.77
C SER A 68 6.30 -8.77 -7.50
N GLU A 69 5.07 -8.34 -7.22
CA GLU A 69 4.72 -7.69 -5.95
C GLU A 69 4.39 -8.69 -4.86
N VAL A 70 3.83 -9.85 -5.24
CA VAL A 70 3.58 -10.96 -4.31
C VAL A 70 4.91 -11.58 -3.90
N GLU A 71 5.75 -12.01 -4.86
CA GLU A 71 7.01 -12.73 -4.60
C GLU A 71 8.03 -11.96 -3.74
N LEU A 72 7.98 -10.62 -3.74
CA LEU A 72 8.93 -9.78 -2.99
C LEU A 72 8.47 -9.44 -1.57
N VAL A 73 7.20 -9.72 -1.23
CA VAL A 73 6.58 -9.40 0.05
C VAL A 73 6.05 -10.67 0.74
N SER A 74 5.86 -11.77 0.02
CA SER A 74 5.52 -13.07 0.60
C SER A 74 6.75 -13.78 1.18
N ASP A 75 6.57 -14.45 2.32
CA ASP A 75 7.50 -15.47 2.84
C ASP A 75 7.58 -16.71 1.92
#